data_AF-A0A835ZBY5-F1
#
_entry.id   AF-A0A835ZBY5-F1
#
_cell.length_a   1.000
_cell.length_b   1.000
_cell.length_c   1.000
_cell.angle_alpha   90.00
_cell.angle_beta   90.00
_cell.angle_gamma   90.00
#
_symmetry.space_group_name_H-M   'P 1'
#
loop_
_entity.id
_entity.type
_entity.pdbx_description
1 polymer ?
#
loop_
_entity_poly.entity_id
_entity_poly.type
_entity_poly.pdbx_seq_one_letter_code
_entity_poly.pdbx_strand_id
1 'polypeptide(L)'
;MTAADAHNNNAQRLPQAEPQPAPAVYLNGDEPIQLPEIVAPELSMTAEERVVLWEEICASEPRLQLAIEEQDFGTAEQLRNRITALKAQDPYFALREAIDSALAREDYYSAAKFKLQLDKLGPPQTILESVANGSRRVDMSPTINQAVSAAQQSAAAAAAADAQQSGGSGGGGGAAAASKTTTVYSTRSETETHGVRVEVRAQYFPEQSDPAKAQFVFVYRVRVTNASRATVQLAARRWHIRTANAKTGKTAVQEVKGPGVVGQQPVLEPGQSFEYSSACPVFQRPRDSVRVLARMEGAFTMVTGAVGERGFEAKIDPFYLILPESVV
;
A
#
# COMPACT_ATOMS: atom_id res chain seq x y z
N MET A 1 -49.19 -46.93 29.64
CA MET A 1 -49.42 -45.47 29.63
C MET A 1 -48.62 -44.90 30.79
N THR A 2 -47.63 -44.02 30.67
CA THR A 2 -46.88 -43.39 29.57
C THR A 2 -45.74 -42.68 30.29
N ALA A 3 -44.51 -42.83 29.79
CA ALA A 3 -43.36 -42.07 30.25
C ALA A 3 -43.44 -40.64 29.72
N ALA A 4 -43.03 -39.64 30.51
CA ALA A 4 -42.85 -38.27 30.07
C ALA A 4 -41.52 -37.75 30.62
N ASP A 5 -40.53 -37.78 29.73
CA ASP A 5 -39.17 -37.29 29.91
C ASP A 5 -39.09 -35.76 29.87
N ALA A 6 -38.13 -35.25 30.64
CA ALA A 6 -37.68 -33.86 30.66
C ALA A 6 -37.23 -33.37 29.28
N HIS A 7 -37.60 -32.14 28.90
CA HIS A 7 -36.91 -31.41 27.82
C HIS A 7 -36.54 -29.98 28.23
N ASN A 8 -35.22 -29.82 28.18
CA ASN A 8 -34.31 -28.70 28.33
C ASN A 8 -34.70 -27.45 27.50
N ASN A 9 -34.49 -26.27 28.09
CA ASN A 9 -34.76 -24.97 27.51
C ASN A 9 -33.46 -24.45 26.88
N ASN A 10 -33.30 -24.55 25.55
CA ASN A 10 -32.13 -24.02 24.85
C ASN A 10 -32.55 -23.24 23.60
N ALA A 11 -32.74 -21.93 23.76
CA ALA A 11 -33.01 -21.01 22.66
C ALA A 11 -31.70 -20.73 21.90
N GLN A 12 -31.47 -21.45 20.80
CA GLN A 12 -30.44 -21.13 19.82
C GLN A 12 -30.78 -19.81 19.12
N ARG A 13 -30.04 -18.73 19.44
CA ARG A 13 -29.95 -17.56 18.54
C ARG A 13 -29.20 -18.01 17.29
N LEU A 14 -29.89 -17.99 16.15
CA LEU A 14 -29.26 -18.08 14.84
C LEU A 14 -28.26 -16.92 14.69
N PRO A 15 -27.04 -17.15 14.16
CA PRO A 15 -26.10 -16.08 13.88
C PRO A 15 -26.70 -15.17 12.81
N GLN A 16 -26.84 -13.88 13.13
CA GLN A 16 -27.18 -12.89 12.11
C GLN A 16 -25.99 -12.80 11.16
N ALA A 17 -26.22 -13.13 9.89
CA ALA A 17 -25.24 -12.93 8.85
C ALA A 17 -24.87 -11.43 8.81
N GLU A 18 -23.58 -11.14 8.94
CA GLU A 18 -23.06 -9.78 8.72
C GLU A 18 -23.53 -9.29 7.35
N PRO A 19 -23.98 -8.03 7.22
CA PRO A 19 -24.38 -7.48 5.95
C PRO A 19 -23.18 -7.51 5.01
N GLN A 20 -23.22 -8.39 4.00
CA GLN A 20 -22.21 -8.37 2.95
C GLN A 20 -22.24 -7.00 2.26
N PRO A 21 -21.08 -6.36 2.04
CA PRO A 21 -21.03 -5.06 1.38
C PRO A 21 -21.62 -5.18 -0.03
N ALA A 22 -22.45 -4.21 -0.41
CA ALA A 22 -23.09 -4.17 -1.71
C ALA A 22 -22.04 -4.18 -2.85
N PRO A 23 -22.29 -4.87 -3.98
CA PRO A 23 -21.36 -4.91 -5.10
C PRO A 23 -21.18 -3.49 -5.67
N ALA A 24 -19.92 -3.08 -5.86
CA ALA A 24 -19.62 -1.78 -6.48
C ALA A 24 -20.17 -1.72 -7.92
N VAL A 25 -20.76 -0.58 -8.28
CA VAL A 25 -21.29 -0.33 -9.63
C VAL A 25 -20.18 0.31 -10.46
N TYR A 26 -19.69 -0.43 -11.47
CA TYR A 26 -18.59 -0.02 -12.34
C TYR A 26 -19.12 0.71 -13.58
N LEU A 27 -18.64 1.91 -13.85
CA LEU A 27 -18.86 2.55 -15.15
C LEU A 27 -18.11 1.71 -16.20
N ASN A 28 -18.81 1.30 -17.27
CA ASN A 28 -18.31 0.55 -18.43
C ASN A 28 -18.05 -0.96 -18.28
N GLY A 29 -18.54 -1.63 -17.21
CA GLY A 29 -18.45 -3.09 -17.09
C GLY A 29 -17.03 -3.64 -16.91
N ASP A 30 -16.08 -2.77 -16.58
CA ASP A 30 -14.70 -3.14 -16.29
C ASP A 30 -14.59 -3.64 -14.84
N GLU A 31 -14.07 -4.85 -14.65
CA GLU A 31 -13.75 -5.36 -13.32
C GLU A 31 -12.76 -4.44 -12.59
N PRO A 32 -12.89 -4.24 -11.27
CA PRO A 32 -11.96 -3.45 -10.49
C PRO A 32 -10.57 -4.07 -10.61
N ILE A 33 -9.52 -3.23 -10.60
CA ILE A 33 -8.17 -3.76 -10.40
C ILE A 33 -8.15 -4.31 -8.97
N GLN A 34 -8.35 -5.63 -8.88
CA GLN A 34 -8.22 -6.39 -7.65
C GLN A 34 -6.74 -6.38 -7.29
N LEU A 35 -6.40 -5.58 -6.29
CA LEU A 35 -5.11 -5.74 -5.64
C LEU A 35 -5.13 -7.08 -4.91
N PRO A 36 -4.03 -7.83 -4.88
CA PRO A 36 -3.95 -9.05 -4.09
C PRO A 36 -4.38 -8.73 -2.66
N GLU A 37 -5.22 -9.58 -2.07
CA GLU A 37 -5.63 -9.42 -0.69
C GLU A 37 -4.39 -9.29 0.21
N ILE A 38 -4.41 -8.28 1.06
CA ILE A 38 -3.27 -7.95 1.90
C ILE A 38 -3.39 -8.77 3.18
N VAL A 39 -2.86 -9.98 3.07
CA VAL A 39 -2.71 -10.90 4.20
C VAL A 39 -1.49 -10.46 4.98
N ALA A 40 -1.68 -10.09 6.25
CA ALA A 40 -0.55 -9.84 7.15
C ALA A 40 0.26 -11.16 7.27
N PRO A 41 1.60 -11.09 7.39
CA PRO A 41 2.40 -12.29 7.60
C PRO A 41 1.89 -13.04 8.83
N GLU A 42 1.81 -14.37 8.71
CA GLU A 42 1.46 -15.22 9.84
C GLU A 42 2.46 -15.01 10.97
N LEU A 43 1.93 -14.80 12.17
CA LEU A 43 2.74 -14.68 13.36
C LEU A 43 3.19 -16.09 13.78
N SER A 44 4.50 -16.26 13.94
CA SER A 44 5.10 -17.47 14.52
C SER A 44 5.04 -17.49 16.06
N MET A 45 4.52 -16.42 16.67
CA MET A 45 4.46 -16.23 18.13
C MET A 45 3.15 -15.54 18.55
N THR A 46 2.78 -15.70 19.80
CA THR A 46 1.61 -15.10 20.44
C THR A 46 1.77 -13.58 20.65
N ALA A 47 0.66 -12.90 20.93
CA ALA A 47 0.69 -11.46 21.20
C ALA A 47 1.53 -11.14 22.45
N GLU A 48 1.46 -11.99 23.47
CA GLU A 48 2.22 -11.88 24.72
C GLU A 48 3.72 -12.04 24.46
N GLU A 49 4.12 -13.03 23.64
CA GLU A 49 5.52 -13.22 23.25
C GLU A 49 6.07 -12.03 22.45
N ARG A 50 5.26 -11.42 21.58
CA ARG A 50 5.64 -10.17 20.90
C ARG A 50 5.88 -9.04 21.90
N VAL A 51 5.06 -8.90 22.94
CA VAL A 51 5.25 -7.88 23.97
C VAL A 51 6.59 -8.07 24.68
N VAL A 52 6.92 -9.30 25.09
CA VAL A 52 8.19 -9.62 25.75
C VAL A 52 9.39 -9.29 24.85
N LEU A 53 9.33 -9.67 23.57
CA LEU A 53 10.38 -9.36 22.60
C LEU A 53 10.59 -7.85 22.46
N TRP A 54 9.51 -7.07 22.34
CA TRP A 54 9.60 -5.62 22.21
C TRP A 54 10.12 -4.96 23.49
N GLU A 55 9.80 -5.50 24.67
CA GLU A 55 10.37 -5.06 25.95
C GLU A 55 11.86 -5.28 26.03
N GLU A 56 12.34 -6.44 25.59
CA GLU A 56 13.77 -6.73 25.56
C GLU A 56 14.52 -5.78 24.61
N ILE A 57 13.96 -5.47 23.44
CA ILE A 57 14.52 -4.46 22.53
C ILE A 57 14.57 -3.10 23.23
N CYS A 58 13.45 -2.69 23.83
CA CYS A 58 13.32 -1.40 24.49
C CYS A 58 14.34 -1.23 25.64
N ALA A 59 14.65 -2.32 26.36
CA ALA A 59 15.63 -2.32 27.44
C ALA A 59 17.09 -2.46 26.95
N SER A 60 17.32 -3.02 25.77
CA SER A 60 18.67 -3.27 25.24
C SER A 60 19.25 -2.08 24.48
N GLU A 61 18.42 -1.34 23.73
CA GLU A 61 18.87 -0.18 22.93
C GLU A 61 19.56 0.93 23.74
N PRO A 62 19.04 1.39 24.90
CA PRO A 62 19.75 2.40 25.70
C PRO A 62 21.06 1.87 26.30
N ARG A 63 21.13 0.56 26.63
CA ARG A 63 22.36 -0.08 27.10
C ARG A 63 23.41 -0.16 26.00
N LEU A 64 22.98 -0.41 24.76
CA LEU A 64 23.86 -0.39 23.59
C LEU A 64 24.45 1.01 23.40
N GLN A 65 23.61 2.04 23.50
CA GLN A 65 24.05 3.43 23.39
C GLN A 65 25.08 3.78 24.47
N LEU A 66 24.81 3.42 25.72
CA LEU A 66 25.73 3.62 26.83
C LEU A 66 27.06 2.88 26.62
N ALA A 67 27.04 1.61 26.20
CA ALA A 67 28.25 0.83 25.94
C ALA A 67 29.11 1.45 24.81
N ILE A 68 28.47 2.02 23.78
CA ILE A 68 29.18 2.75 22.71
C ILE A 68 29.83 4.03 23.27
N GLU A 69 29.12 4.77 24.12
CA GLU A 69 29.62 6.00 24.75
C GLU A 69 30.79 5.73 25.71
N GLU A 70 30.71 4.63 26.46
CA GLU A 70 31.76 4.14 27.37
C GLU A 70 32.93 3.46 26.63
N GLN A 71 32.83 3.31 25.30
CA GLN A 71 33.81 2.61 24.45
C GLN A 71 33.99 1.12 24.82
N ASP A 72 32.99 0.51 25.46
CA ASP A 72 32.92 -0.94 25.66
C ASP A 72 32.38 -1.61 24.40
N PHE A 73 33.27 -1.78 23.42
CA PHE A 73 32.92 -2.38 22.14
C PHE A 73 32.51 -3.86 22.26
N GLY A 74 32.98 -4.57 23.29
CA GLY A 74 32.61 -5.97 23.51
C GLY A 74 31.14 -6.10 23.91
N THR A 75 30.71 -5.33 24.90
CA THR A 75 29.30 -5.27 25.31
C THR A 75 28.42 -4.71 24.19
N ALA A 76 28.90 -3.68 23.47
CA ALA A 76 28.16 -3.11 22.35
C ALA A 76 27.92 -4.12 21.21
N GLU A 77 28.89 -4.96 20.87
CA GLU A 77 28.73 -6.01 19.86
C GLU A 77 27.72 -7.07 20.30
N GLN A 78 27.80 -7.53 21.56
CA GLN A 78 26.85 -8.50 22.11
C GLN A 78 25.42 -7.96 22.10
N LEU A 79 25.22 -6.72 22.54
CA LEU A 79 23.91 -6.06 22.53
C LEU A 79 23.39 -5.86 21.11
N ARG A 80 24.24 -5.45 20.17
CA ARG A 80 23.88 -5.31 18.75
C ARG A 80 23.39 -6.64 18.17
N ASN A 81 24.16 -7.71 18.37
CA ASN A 81 23.79 -9.05 17.89
C ASN A 81 22.48 -9.53 18.53
N ARG A 82 22.29 -9.29 19.82
CA ARG A 82 21.05 -9.62 20.53
C ARG A 82 19.85 -8.86 19.96
N ILE A 83 19.97 -7.54 19.79
CA ILE A 83 18.89 -6.71 19.23
C ILE A 83 18.54 -7.17 17.80
N THR A 84 19.54 -7.45 16.96
CA THR A 84 19.32 -7.98 15.62
C THR A 84 18.56 -9.31 15.66
N ALA A 85 18.97 -10.24 16.53
CA ALA A 85 18.30 -11.53 16.68
C ALA A 85 16.85 -11.40 17.21
N LEU A 86 16.58 -10.43 18.09
CA LEU A 86 15.22 -10.14 18.55
C LEU A 86 14.37 -9.56 17.42
N LYS A 87 14.87 -8.58 16.67
CA LYS A 87 14.15 -7.98 15.54
C LYS A 87 13.80 -9.00 14.47
N ALA A 88 14.67 -9.96 14.19
CA ALA A 88 14.43 -11.01 13.20
C ALA A 88 13.25 -11.95 13.55
N GLN A 89 12.81 -11.99 14.80
CA GLN A 89 11.73 -12.87 15.24
C GLN A 89 10.33 -12.25 15.06
N ASP A 90 10.19 -10.93 15.05
CA ASP A 90 8.89 -10.26 14.87
C ASP A 90 8.72 -9.77 13.41
N PRO A 91 7.69 -10.24 12.67
CA PRO A 91 7.45 -9.84 11.28
C PRO A 91 7.30 -8.33 11.06
N TYR A 92 6.97 -7.56 12.10
CA TYR A 92 6.91 -6.09 12.03
C TYR A 92 8.23 -5.48 11.56
N PHE A 93 9.36 -5.93 12.10
CA PHE A 93 10.66 -5.38 11.73
C PHE A 93 11.09 -5.83 10.33
N ALA A 94 10.78 -7.08 9.96
CA ALA A 94 11.03 -7.59 8.61
C ALA A 94 10.23 -6.80 7.56
N LEU A 95 8.97 -6.48 7.83
CA LEU A 95 8.16 -5.64 6.95
C LEU A 95 8.72 -4.22 6.84
N ARG A 96 9.23 -3.64 7.94
CA ARG A 96 9.86 -2.30 7.90
C ARG A 96 11.08 -2.28 6.99
N GLU A 97 11.96 -3.26 7.14
CA GLU A 97 13.13 -3.42 6.27
C GLU A 97 12.73 -3.68 4.81
N ALA A 98 11.67 -4.44 4.58
CA ALA A 98 11.13 -4.71 3.25
C ALA A 98 10.56 -3.43 2.59
N ILE A 99 9.92 -2.54 3.35
CA ILE A 99 9.49 -1.21 2.86
C ILE A 99 10.70 -0.40 2.43
N ASP A 100 11.70 -0.26 3.30
CA ASP A 100 12.90 0.53 3.02
C ASP A 100 13.65 -0.02 1.78
N SER A 101 13.78 -1.34 1.69
CA SER A 101 14.37 -2.03 0.54
C SER A 101 13.55 -1.89 -0.74
N ALA A 102 12.22 -1.83 -0.65
CA ALA A 102 11.35 -1.60 -1.80
C ALA A 102 11.46 -0.14 -2.27
N LEU A 103 11.46 0.83 -1.36
CA LEU A 103 11.64 2.24 -1.67
C LEU A 103 13.01 2.52 -2.30
N ALA A 104 14.08 1.90 -1.78
CA ALA A 104 15.43 2.01 -2.34
C ALA A 104 15.53 1.47 -3.78
N ARG A 105 14.67 0.52 -4.16
CA ARG A 105 14.58 -0.05 -5.52
C ARG A 105 13.52 0.63 -6.39
N GLU A 106 12.90 1.71 -5.90
CA GLU A 106 11.77 2.39 -6.54
C GLU A 106 10.60 1.44 -6.84
N ASP A 107 10.45 0.37 -6.05
CA ASP A 107 9.35 -0.58 -6.09
C ASP A 107 8.22 -0.11 -5.15
N TYR A 108 7.57 0.98 -5.55
CA TYR A 108 6.53 1.63 -4.75
C TYR A 108 5.31 0.73 -4.50
N TYR A 109 5.05 -0.22 -5.39
CA TYR A 109 3.98 -1.19 -5.20
C TYR A 109 4.26 -2.10 -4.00
N SER A 110 5.44 -2.73 -3.99
CA SER A 110 5.84 -3.58 -2.87
C SER A 110 5.94 -2.76 -1.58
N ALA A 111 6.47 -1.54 -1.64
CA ALA A 111 6.52 -0.65 -0.47
C ALA A 111 5.12 -0.36 0.09
N ALA A 112 4.15 -0.03 -0.78
CA ALA A 112 2.77 0.22 -0.37
C ALA A 112 2.08 -1.05 0.18
N LYS A 113 2.31 -2.21 -0.46
CA LYS A 113 1.83 -3.51 0.03
C LYS A 113 2.39 -3.84 1.42
N PHE A 114 3.71 -3.76 1.59
CA PHE A 114 4.35 -4.02 2.87
C PHE A 114 3.91 -3.02 3.94
N LYS A 115 3.68 -1.75 3.58
CA LYS A 115 3.11 -0.75 4.49
C LYS A 115 1.72 -1.13 4.98
N LEU A 116 0.84 -1.63 4.11
CA LEU A 116 -0.47 -2.11 4.54
C LEU A 116 -0.40 -3.37 5.40
N GLN A 117 0.49 -4.30 5.09
CA GLN A 117 0.74 -5.45 5.97
C GLN A 117 1.25 -5.00 7.34
N LEU A 118 2.14 -3.98 7.36
CA LEU A 118 2.69 -3.41 8.59
C LEU A 118 1.59 -2.71 9.41
N ASP A 119 0.70 -1.96 8.77
CA ASP A 119 -0.42 -1.27 9.44
C ASP A 119 -1.44 -2.25 10.01
N LYS A 120 -1.71 -3.34 9.29
CA LYS A 120 -2.58 -4.42 9.76
C LYS A 120 -1.96 -5.19 10.93
N LEU A 121 -0.64 -5.37 10.93
CA LEU A 121 0.08 -6.08 11.99
C LEU A 121 0.29 -5.22 13.25
N GLY A 122 0.76 -3.98 13.05
CA GLY A 122 1.04 -2.99 14.09
C GLY A 122 2.08 -3.40 15.14
N PRO A 123 2.47 -2.44 16.00
CA PRO A 123 3.08 -2.73 17.30
C PRO A 123 2.10 -3.53 18.19
N PRO A 124 2.61 -4.28 19.19
CA PRO A 124 1.76 -4.95 20.16
C PRO A 124 0.80 -3.97 20.86
N GLN A 125 -0.49 -4.30 20.89
CA GLN A 125 -1.54 -3.40 21.40
C GLN A 125 -1.30 -3.00 22.86
N THR A 126 -0.88 -3.95 23.71
CA THR A 126 -0.51 -3.70 25.11
C THR A 126 0.58 -2.63 25.26
N ILE A 127 1.53 -2.57 24.32
CA ILE A 127 2.57 -1.53 24.31
C ILE A 127 1.96 -0.18 23.92
N LEU A 128 1.09 -0.14 22.90
CA LEU A 128 0.41 1.09 22.50
C LEU A 128 -0.44 1.67 23.64
N GLU A 129 -1.21 0.82 24.33
CA GLU A 129 -2.07 1.21 25.44
C GLU A 129 -1.26 1.69 26.65
N SER A 130 -0.18 0.99 27.01
CA SER A 130 0.68 1.36 28.13
C SER A 130 1.48 2.64 27.87
N VAL A 131 1.82 2.94 26.63
CA VAL A 131 2.40 4.25 26.27
C VAL A 131 1.33 5.34 26.32
N ALA A 132 0.12 5.08 25.78
CA ALA A 132 -0.97 6.04 25.77
C ALA A 132 -1.44 6.44 27.17
N ASN A 133 -1.46 5.49 28.12
CA ASN A 133 -1.83 5.75 29.52
C ASN A 133 -0.66 6.24 30.39
N GLY A 134 0.53 6.43 29.82
CA GLY A 134 1.71 6.94 30.51
C GLY A 134 2.40 5.94 31.44
N SER A 135 1.94 4.68 31.51
CA SER A 135 2.55 3.65 32.36
C SER A 135 3.87 3.12 31.78
N ARG A 136 4.15 3.38 30.50
CA ARG A 136 5.36 2.92 29.82
C ARG A 136 6.07 4.06 29.08
N ARG A 137 7.39 4.13 29.28
CA ARG A 137 8.29 4.98 28.51
C ARG A 137 9.01 4.16 27.46
N VAL A 138 9.01 4.65 26.22
CA VAL A 138 9.70 4.05 25.07
C VAL A 138 10.69 5.01 24.41
N ASP A 139 10.78 6.24 24.92
CA ASP A 139 11.61 7.35 24.42
C ASP A 139 13.09 7.00 24.33
N MET A 140 13.59 6.19 25.26
CA MET A 140 14.98 5.73 25.30
C MET A 140 15.30 4.63 24.28
N SER A 141 14.31 4.11 23.56
CA SER A 141 14.47 3.13 22.49
C SER A 141 14.07 3.76 21.15
N PRO A 142 15.02 4.18 20.31
CA PRO A 142 14.72 4.84 19.05
C PRO A 142 13.80 4.00 18.15
N THR A 143 14.01 2.69 18.09
CA THR A 143 13.23 1.81 17.23
C THR A 143 11.77 1.71 17.69
N ILE A 144 11.57 1.45 18.99
CA ILE A 144 10.23 1.27 19.55
C ILE A 144 9.48 2.60 19.56
N ASN A 145 10.16 3.69 19.92
CA ASN A 145 9.57 5.03 19.89
C ASN A 145 9.09 5.42 18.48
N GLN A 146 9.91 5.16 17.44
CA GLN A 146 9.52 5.42 16.07
C GLN A 146 8.31 4.58 15.64
N ALA A 147 8.28 3.30 16.02
CA ALA A 147 7.18 2.40 15.71
C ALA A 147 5.86 2.84 16.36
N VAL A 148 5.88 3.14 17.66
CA VAL A 148 4.70 3.62 18.41
C VAL A 148 4.21 4.96 17.86
N SER A 149 5.12 5.90 17.61
CA SER A 149 4.78 7.20 17.03
C SER A 149 4.14 7.06 15.65
N ALA A 150 4.67 6.18 14.78
CA ALA A 150 4.10 5.94 13.46
C ALA A 150 2.70 5.32 13.54
N ALA A 151 2.47 4.40 14.47
CA ALA A 151 1.17 3.79 14.68
C ALA A 151 0.14 4.82 15.20
N GLN A 152 0.51 5.64 16.19
CA GLN A 152 -0.35 6.71 16.72
C GLN A 152 -0.71 7.74 15.65
N GLN A 153 0.25 8.14 14.81
CA GLN A 153 0.00 9.05 13.69
C GLN A 153 -0.94 8.46 12.64
N SER A 154 -0.86 7.15 12.40
CA SER A 154 -1.74 6.44 11.46
C SER A 154 -3.15 6.32 12.03
N ALA A 155 -3.29 5.98 13.31
CA ALA A 155 -4.58 5.94 14.00
C ALA A 155 -5.25 7.33 14.08
N ALA A 156 -4.49 8.38 14.37
CA ALA A 156 -5.01 9.75 14.37
C ALA A 156 -5.45 10.21 12.97
N ALA A 157 -4.77 9.74 11.92
CA ALA A 157 -5.15 9.98 10.53
C ALA A 157 -6.53 9.36 10.22
N ALA A 158 -6.71 8.09 10.59
CA ALA A 158 -7.94 7.37 10.39
C ALA A 158 -9.11 7.99 11.19
N ALA A 159 -8.88 8.36 12.45
CA ALA A 159 -9.88 9.02 13.28
C ALA A 159 -10.27 10.41 12.74
N ALA A 160 -9.31 11.18 12.21
CA ALA A 160 -9.59 12.47 11.58
C ALA A 160 -10.41 12.31 10.29
N ALA A 161 -10.13 11.27 9.50
CA ALA A 161 -10.89 10.94 8.30
C ALA A 161 -12.34 10.52 8.62
N ASP A 162 -12.56 9.79 9.73
CA ASP A 162 -13.89 9.36 10.17
C ASP A 162 -14.71 10.50 10.82
N ALA A 163 -14.06 11.38 11.58
CA ALA A 163 -14.69 12.57 12.16
C ALA A 163 -15.20 13.56 11.08
N GLN A 164 -14.52 13.65 9.94
CA GLN A 164 -14.98 14.45 8.80
C GLN A 164 -16.21 13.85 8.09
N GLN A 165 -16.52 12.56 8.28
CA GLN A 165 -17.75 11.95 7.76
C GLN A 165 -18.98 12.17 8.64
N SER A 166 -18.83 12.62 9.90
CA SER A 166 -19.94 12.77 10.86
C SER A 166 -20.39 14.22 11.11
N GLY A 167 -19.78 15.20 10.43
CA GLY A 167 -19.96 16.64 10.68
C GLY A 167 -21.05 17.38 9.88
N GLY A 168 -22.00 16.68 9.23
CA GLY A 168 -23.05 17.32 8.43
C GLY A 168 -24.47 16.90 8.86
N SER A 169 -25.07 17.63 9.80
CA SER A 169 -26.51 17.50 10.10
C SER A 169 -27.16 18.87 10.28
N GLY A 170 -28.13 19.16 9.40
CA GLY A 170 -29.04 20.28 9.50
C GLY A 170 -30.07 20.27 8.37
N GLY A 171 -31.16 19.50 8.53
CA GLY A 171 -32.38 19.64 7.72
C GLY A 171 -33.11 18.33 7.43
N GLY A 172 -34.25 18.11 8.10
CA GLY A 172 -34.99 16.84 8.12
C GLY A 172 -35.73 16.45 6.83
N GLY A 173 -36.03 15.15 6.72
CA GLY A 173 -37.08 14.63 5.84
C GLY A 173 -36.86 13.19 5.34
N GLY A 174 -37.51 12.22 5.99
CA GLY A 174 -38.05 11.01 5.34
C GLY A 174 -37.11 9.99 4.69
N ALA A 175 -36.80 8.93 5.44
CA ALA A 175 -36.51 7.55 5.02
C ALA A 175 -36.24 7.24 3.52
N ALA A 176 -34.96 6.97 3.21
CA ALA A 176 -34.52 5.80 2.46
C ALA A 176 -33.03 5.60 2.76
N ALA A 177 -32.66 4.42 3.29
CA ALA A 177 -31.28 4.07 3.59
C ALA A 177 -30.48 3.99 2.27
N ALA A 178 -29.75 5.06 1.94
CA ALA A 178 -28.86 5.09 0.81
C ALA A 178 -27.57 4.31 1.15
N SER A 179 -27.44 3.14 0.55
CA SER A 179 -26.21 2.37 0.44
C SER A 179 -25.04 3.29 0.04
N LYS A 180 -23.95 3.33 0.83
CA LYS A 180 -22.71 4.02 0.47
C LYS A 180 -22.06 3.30 -0.72
N THR A 181 -22.41 3.69 -1.94
CA THR A 181 -21.85 3.14 -3.18
C THR A 181 -20.51 3.83 -3.48
N THR A 182 -19.38 3.14 -3.25
CA THR A 182 -18.04 3.63 -3.62
C THR A 182 -17.90 3.59 -5.15
N THR A 183 -17.96 4.76 -5.79
CA THR A 183 -17.73 4.88 -7.24
C THR A 183 -16.23 4.89 -7.52
N VAL A 184 -15.71 3.85 -8.17
CA VAL A 184 -14.29 3.75 -8.56
C VAL A 184 -14.11 4.42 -9.92
N TYR A 185 -13.27 5.46 -9.99
CA TYR A 185 -12.95 6.14 -11.24
C TYR A 185 -11.70 5.53 -11.86
N SER A 186 -11.79 5.18 -13.15
CA SER A 186 -10.70 4.60 -13.92
C SER A 186 -10.37 5.43 -15.15
N THR A 187 -9.08 5.52 -15.49
CA THR A 187 -8.61 5.97 -16.81
C THR A 187 -8.07 4.77 -17.57
N ARG A 188 -8.11 4.81 -18.90
CA ARG A 188 -7.44 3.84 -19.77
C ARG A 188 -6.57 4.54 -20.81
N SER A 189 -5.49 3.89 -21.19
CA SER A 189 -4.64 4.24 -22.33
C SER A 189 -4.26 2.94 -23.06
N GLU A 190 -4.18 2.98 -24.38
CA GLU A 190 -3.77 1.86 -25.22
C GLU A 190 -2.95 2.41 -26.38
N THR A 191 -1.76 1.86 -26.59
CA THR A 191 -0.88 2.26 -27.69
C THR A 191 -0.12 1.06 -28.21
N GLU A 192 0.20 1.06 -29.50
CA GLU A 192 0.99 0.02 -30.13
C GLU A 192 2.18 0.65 -30.86
N THR A 193 3.38 0.24 -30.51
CA THR A 193 4.61 0.74 -31.13
C THR A 193 5.50 -0.45 -31.51
N HIS A 194 5.93 -0.53 -32.77
CA HIS A 194 6.80 -1.61 -33.27
C HIS A 194 6.25 -3.03 -32.98
N GLY A 195 4.93 -3.21 -33.01
CA GLY A 195 4.27 -4.49 -32.73
C GLY A 195 4.26 -4.87 -31.24
N VAL A 196 4.59 -3.95 -30.33
CA VAL A 196 4.34 -4.11 -28.89
C VAL A 196 3.16 -3.23 -28.51
N ARG A 197 2.09 -3.85 -28.03
CA ARG A 197 0.92 -3.18 -27.51
C ARG A 197 1.04 -3.00 -26.00
N VAL A 198 0.81 -1.79 -25.52
CA VAL A 198 0.79 -1.45 -24.10
C VAL A 198 -0.59 -0.89 -23.77
N GLU A 199 -1.28 -1.57 -22.87
CA GLU A 199 -2.55 -1.13 -22.30
C GLU A 199 -2.34 -0.76 -20.84
N VAL A 200 -2.84 0.40 -20.43
CA VAL A 200 -2.80 0.86 -19.05
C VAL A 200 -4.20 1.15 -18.57
N ARG A 201 -4.54 0.69 -17.37
CA ARG A 201 -5.70 1.13 -16.60
C ARG A 201 -5.22 1.68 -15.28
N ALA A 202 -5.68 2.83 -14.85
CA ALA A 202 -5.37 3.37 -13.52
C ALA A 202 -6.64 3.73 -12.77
N GLN A 203 -6.65 3.51 -11.46
CA GLN A 203 -7.78 3.78 -10.58
C GLN A 203 -7.31 4.42 -9.27
N TYR A 204 -8.16 5.26 -8.69
CA TYR A 204 -7.95 5.79 -7.34
C TYR A 204 -8.10 4.66 -6.30
N PHE A 205 -7.20 4.63 -5.31
CA PHE A 205 -7.20 3.63 -4.26
C PHE A 205 -7.48 4.26 -2.88
N PRO A 206 -8.76 4.29 -2.45
CA PRO A 206 -9.17 5.01 -1.25
C PRO A 206 -8.54 4.46 0.04
N GLU A 207 -8.32 3.15 0.13
CA GLU A 207 -7.83 2.47 1.34
C GLU A 207 -6.40 2.90 1.73
N GLN A 208 -5.58 3.36 0.79
CA GLN A 208 -4.24 3.92 1.07
C GLN A 208 -4.17 5.43 0.94
N SER A 209 -5.31 6.09 0.72
CA SER A 209 -5.36 7.54 0.53
C SER A 209 -5.82 8.22 1.81
N ASP A 210 -5.21 9.36 2.10
CA ASP A 210 -5.61 10.29 3.15
C ASP A 210 -5.82 11.67 2.51
N PRO A 211 -7.05 11.96 2.03
CA PRO A 211 -7.38 13.26 1.43
C PRO A 211 -7.13 14.43 2.38
N ALA A 212 -7.33 14.25 3.70
CA ALA A 212 -7.12 15.31 4.69
C ALA A 212 -5.65 15.74 4.75
N LYS A 213 -4.71 14.80 4.54
CA LYS A 213 -3.27 15.04 4.43
C LYS A 213 -2.78 15.28 3.00
N ALA A 214 -3.68 15.37 2.02
CA ALA A 214 -3.35 15.51 0.61
C ALA A 214 -2.48 14.36 0.06
N GLN A 215 -2.74 13.14 0.53
CA GLN A 215 -2.05 11.93 0.11
C GLN A 215 -3.03 11.08 -0.68
N PHE A 216 -2.82 10.99 -1.99
CA PHE A 216 -3.72 10.27 -2.88
C PHE A 216 -2.95 9.15 -3.56
N VAL A 217 -3.41 7.92 -3.39
CA VAL A 217 -2.79 6.75 -4.01
C VAL A 217 -3.63 6.31 -5.20
N PHE A 218 -2.95 6.10 -6.32
CA PHE A 218 -3.53 5.49 -7.51
C PHE A 218 -2.83 4.17 -7.78
N VAL A 219 -3.60 3.15 -8.15
CA VAL A 219 -3.04 1.89 -8.63
C VAL A 219 -3.30 1.77 -10.13
N TYR A 220 -2.32 1.25 -10.85
CA TYR A 220 -2.41 1.07 -12.29
C TYR A 220 -1.98 -0.34 -12.69
N ARG A 221 -2.69 -0.90 -13.64
CA ARG A 221 -2.44 -2.20 -14.26
C ARG A 221 -1.95 -1.95 -15.68
N VAL A 222 -0.80 -2.52 -16.01
CA VAL A 222 -0.20 -2.45 -17.33
C VAL A 222 -0.18 -3.84 -17.94
N ARG A 223 -0.71 -3.98 -19.15
CA ARG A 223 -0.60 -5.17 -19.97
C ARG A 223 0.29 -4.85 -21.17
N VAL A 224 1.33 -5.66 -21.35
CA VAL A 224 2.26 -5.59 -22.48
C VAL A 224 2.08 -6.83 -23.33
N THR A 225 1.62 -6.66 -24.56
CA THR A 225 1.38 -7.76 -25.50
C THR A 225 2.33 -7.66 -26.68
N ASN A 226 3.02 -8.75 -26.99
CA ASN A 226 3.83 -8.86 -28.19
C ASN A 226 2.93 -9.23 -29.38
N ALA A 227 2.50 -8.23 -30.14
CA ALA A 227 1.76 -8.41 -31.40
C ALA A 227 2.69 -8.58 -32.62
N SER A 228 4.01 -8.58 -32.40
CA SER A 228 5.01 -8.77 -33.47
C SER A 228 5.22 -10.25 -33.79
N ARG A 229 6.02 -10.53 -34.83
CA ARG A 229 6.41 -11.89 -35.22
C ARG A 229 7.70 -12.38 -34.58
N ALA A 230 8.40 -11.53 -33.82
CA ALA A 230 9.66 -11.86 -33.18
C ALA A 230 9.49 -11.91 -31.66
N THR A 231 10.27 -12.75 -30.99
CA THR A 231 10.36 -12.70 -29.53
C THR A 231 11.01 -11.39 -29.10
N VAL A 232 10.42 -10.73 -28.09
CA VAL A 232 10.89 -9.46 -27.53
C VAL A 232 11.10 -9.59 -26.03
N GLN A 233 12.04 -8.85 -25.46
CA GLN A 233 12.23 -8.78 -24.02
C GLN A 233 12.09 -7.33 -23.53
N LEU A 234 11.34 -7.14 -22.44
CA LEU A 234 11.27 -5.86 -21.74
C LEU A 234 12.51 -5.74 -20.84
N ALA A 235 13.44 -4.87 -21.23
CA ALA A 235 14.71 -4.69 -20.55
C ALA A 235 14.66 -3.59 -19.47
N ALA A 236 13.97 -2.48 -19.75
CA ALA A 236 13.89 -1.32 -18.85
C ALA A 236 12.60 -0.54 -19.03
N ARG A 237 12.32 0.34 -18.07
CA ARG A 237 11.19 1.27 -18.08
C ARG A 237 11.67 2.70 -17.86
N ARG A 238 10.95 3.64 -18.45
CA ARG A 238 11.05 5.06 -18.16
C ARG A 238 9.65 5.66 -18.10
N TRP A 239 9.36 6.36 -17.01
CA TRP A 239 8.13 7.05 -16.74
C TRP A 239 8.39 8.55 -16.57
N HIS A 240 7.50 9.36 -17.09
CA HIS A 240 7.36 10.76 -16.70
C HIS A 240 6.03 10.93 -15.98
N ILE A 241 6.10 11.40 -14.74
CA ILE A 241 4.95 11.70 -13.91
C ILE A 241 4.87 13.21 -13.83
N ARG A 242 3.84 13.78 -14.45
CA ARG A 242 3.59 15.22 -14.45
C ARG A 242 2.53 15.55 -13.42
N THR A 243 2.86 16.40 -12.46
CA THR A 243 1.95 16.87 -11.41
C THR A 243 1.80 18.39 -11.51
N ALA A 244 0.58 18.88 -11.37
CA ALA A 244 0.30 20.32 -11.48
C ALA A 244 0.20 20.94 -10.08
N ASN A 245 1.11 21.86 -9.76
CA ASN A 245 1.11 22.50 -8.45
C ASN A 245 -0.16 23.34 -8.25
N ALA A 246 -0.96 22.97 -7.24
CA ALA A 246 -2.22 23.66 -6.99
C ALA A 246 -2.04 25.15 -6.67
N LYS A 247 -1.01 25.51 -5.89
CA LYS A 247 -0.74 26.89 -5.48
C LYS A 247 -0.10 27.74 -6.57
N THR A 248 0.86 27.19 -7.32
CA THR A 248 1.68 27.97 -8.26
C THR A 248 1.28 27.79 -9.73
N GLY A 249 0.55 26.72 -10.05
CA GLY A 249 0.17 26.35 -11.42
C GLY A 249 1.30 25.82 -12.28
N LYS A 250 2.51 25.73 -11.72
CA LYS A 250 3.65 25.14 -12.41
C LYS A 250 3.47 23.63 -12.46
N THR A 251 3.78 23.05 -13.62
CA THR A 251 3.85 21.60 -13.78
C THR A 251 5.24 21.13 -13.35
N ALA A 252 5.30 20.22 -12.39
CA ALA A 252 6.50 19.47 -12.07
C ALA A 252 6.53 18.18 -12.89
N VAL A 253 7.72 17.74 -13.31
CA VAL A 253 7.92 16.49 -14.03
C VAL A 253 8.93 15.66 -13.26
N GLN A 254 8.51 14.49 -12.79
CA GLN A 254 9.38 13.49 -12.19
C GLN A 254 9.69 12.42 -13.25
N GLU A 255 10.97 12.17 -13.49
CA GLU A 255 11.42 11.02 -14.29
C GLU A 255 11.70 9.85 -13.33
N VAL A 256 11.13 8.68 -13.62
CA VAL A 256 11.40 7.41 -12.93
C VAL A 256 11.92 6.43 -13.97
N LYS A 257 13.12 5.89 -13.78
CA LYS A 257 13.75 4.97 -14.75
C LYS A 257 14.44 3.83 -14.04
N GLY A 258 14.36 2.65 -14.61
CA GLY A 258 15.01 1.48 -14.00
C GLY A 258 14.92 0.23 -14.86
N PRO A 259 15.68 -0.81 -14.50
CA PRO A 259 15.63 -2.09 -15.17
C PRO A 259 14.28 -2.78 -14.94
N GLY A 260 13.79 -3.43 -15.99
CA GLY A 260 12.56 -4.20 -15.97
C GLY A 260 11.31 -3.45 -15.48
N VAL A 261 10.33 -4.23 -15.05
CA VAL A 261 9.08 -3.82 -14.40
C VAL A 261 8.86 -4.73 -13.20
N VAL A 262 8.52 -4.15 -12.02
CA VAL A 262 8.26 -4.92 -10.78
C VAL A 262 9.31 -6.00 -10.47
N GLY A 263 10.59 -5.70 -10.76
CA GLY A 263 11.71 -6.63 -10.54
C GLY A 263 11.88 -7.71 -11.62
N GLN A 264 11.11 -7.69 -12.70
CA GLN A 264 11.12 -8.68 -13.77
C GLN A 264 11.51 -8.07 -15.12
N GLN A 265 12.16 -8.86 -15.98
CA GLN A 265 12.47 -8.52 -17.38
C GLN A 265 11.84 -9.57 -18.30
N PRO A 266 10.50 -9.54 -18.48
CA PRO A 266 9.78 -10.59 -19.18
C PRO A 266 10.22 -10.73 -20.64
N VAL A 267 10.39 -11.98 -21.07
CA VAL A 267 10.57 -12.37 -22.47
C VAL A 267 9.20 -12.80 -23.00
N LEU A 268 8.77 -12.19 -24.10
CA LEU A 268 7.46 -12.38 -24.70
C LEU A 268 7.60 -12.96 -26.10
N GLU A 269 7.12 -14.18 -26.29
CA GLU A 269 6.95 -14.76 -27.63
C GLU A 269 5.81 -14.06 -28.39
N PRO A 270 5.74 -14.20 -29.73
CA PRO A 270 4.61 -13.70 -30.51
C PRO A 270 3.25 -14.12 -29.93
N GLY A 271 2.38 -13.15 -29.69
CA GLY A 271 1.06 -13.32 -29.10
C GLY A 271 1.02 -13.36 -27.57
N GLN A 272 2.17 -13.50 -26.89
CA GLN A 272 2.21 -13.52 -25.43
C GLN A 272 1.98 -12.15 -24.83
N SER A 273 1.43 -12.15 -23.61
CA SER A 273 1.20 -10.96 -22.81
C SER A 273 1.83 -11.11 -21.44
N PHE A 274 2.44 -10.04 -20.94
CA PHE A 274 2.83 -9.89 -19.54
C PHE A 274 2.00 -8.80 -18.91
N GLU A 275 1.67 -8.95 -17.64
CA GLU A 275 0.85 -8.00 -16.94
C GLU A 275 1.36 -7.77 -15.52
N TYR A 276 1.31 -6.52 -15.08
CA TYR A 276 1.66 -6.15 -13.72
C TYR A 276 0.79 -5.01 -13.22
N SER A 277 0.63 -4.92 -11.90
CA SER A 277 0.03 -3.77 -11.24
C SER A 277 1.08 -3.05 -10.40
N SER A 278 0.96 -1.73 -10.31
CA SER A 278 1.81 -0.90 -9.46
C SER A 278 1.03 0.31 -8.92
N ALA A 279 1.65 1.09 -8.05
CA ALA A 279 1.04 2.24 -7.39
C ALA A 279 1.82 3.53 -7.69
N CYS A 280 1.10 4.64 -7.70
CA CYS A 280 1.64 5.99 -7.81
C CYS A 280 1.03 6.86 -6.70
N PRO A 281 1.77 7.11 -5.60
CA PRO A 281 1.35 8.06 -4.58
C PRO A 281 1.55 9.50 -5.09
N VAL A 282 0.54 10.34 -4.90
CA VAL A 282 0.54 11.75 -5.28
C VAL A 282 0.29 12.60 -4.03
N PHE A 283 1.30 13.37 -3.63
CA PHE A 283 1.30 14.20 -2.41
C PHE A 283 0.94 15.65 -2.71
N GLN A 284 -0.25 15.87 -3.26
CA GLN A 284 -0.67 17.19 -3.72
C GLN A 284 -2.15 17.41 -3.54
N ARG A 285 -2.52 18.55 -2.96
CA ARG A 285 -3.94 18.95 -2.91
C ARG A 285 -4.46 19.19 -4.33
N PRO A 286 -5.69 18.76 -4.64
CA PRO A 286 -6.37 19.18 -5.85
C PRO A 286 -6.52 20.70 -5.89
N ARG A 287 -6.65 21.26 -7.09
CA ARG A 287 -7.18 22.62 -7.24
C ARG A 287 -8.69 22.56 -7.18
N ASP A 288 -9.33 23.63 -6.72
CA ASP A 288 -10.79 23.72 -6.66
C ASP A 288 -11.41 23.28 -8.00
N SER A 289 -12.33 22.30 -7.93
CA SER A 289 -13.02 21.68 -9.07
C SER A 289 -12.14 20.91 -10.08
N VAL A 290 -10.82 20.78 -9.88
CA VAL A 290 -9.93 20.00 -10.75
C VAL A 290 -9.63 18.64 -10.13
N ARG A 291 -10.13 17.59 -10.78
CA ARG A 291 -9.98 16.20 -10.32
C ARG A 291 -8.72 15.48 -10.82
N VAL A 292 -8.04 16.03 -11.82
CA VAL A 292 -6.82 15.45 -12.40
C VAL A 292 -5.62 15.86 -11.55
N LEU A 293 -4.99 14.90 -10.88
CA LEU A 293 -3.82 15.16 -10.03
C LEU A 293 -2.49 14.96 -10.74
N ALA A 294 -2.43 14.00 -11.66
CA ALA A 294 -1.23 13.73 -12.42
C ALA A 294 -1.53 13.20 -13.82
N ARG A 295 -0.54 13.34 -14.70
CA ARG A 295 -0.48 12.70 -16.02
C ARG A 295 0.78 11.84 -16.07
N MET A 296 0.62 10.56 -16.36
CA MET A 296 1.72 9.62 -16.51
C MET A 296 1.86 9.23 -17.98
N GLU A 297 3.09 9.16 -18.47
CA GLU A 297 3.45 8.70 -19.81
C GLU A 297 4.85 8.09 -19.77
N GLY A 298 5.27 7.33 -20.78
CA GLY A 298 6.58 6.71 -20.73
C GLY A 298 6.93 5.87 -21.94
N ALA A 299 7.94 5.03 -21.75
CA ALA A 299 8.35 4.02 -22.70
C ALA A 299 9.00 2.83 -21.99
N PHE A 300 8.80 1.64 -22.55
CA PHE A 300 9.61 0.47 -22.26
C PHE A 300 10.75 0.37 -23.26
N THR A 301 11.95 0.08 -22.77
CA THR A 301 13.06 -0.35 -23.60
C THR A 301 12.89 -1.84 -23.88
N MET A 302 12.63 -2.16 -25.14
CA MET A 302 12.46 -3.52 -25.63
C MET A 302 13.72 -3.93 -26.39
N VAL A 303 14.08 -5.21 -26.32
CA VAL A 303 15.17 -5.79 -27.10
C VAL A 303 14.68 -7.01 -27.87
N THR A 304 15.26 -7.25 -29.06
CA THR A 304 14.94 -8.40 -29.94
C THR A 304 16.20 -9.12 -30.38
N GLY A 305 16.06 -10.39 -30.79
CA GLY A 305 17.15 -11.21 -31.33
C GLY A 305 17.85 -12.10 -30.30
N ALA A 306 18.78 -12.94 -30.77
CA ALA A 306 19.62 -13.74 -29.88
C ALA A 306 20.56 -12.78 -29.13
N VAL A 307 20.35 -12.61 -27.82
CA VAL A 307 21.15 -11.71 -26.96
C VAL A 307 21.01 -10.21 -27.34
N GLY A 308 19.78 -9.70 -27.44
CA GLY A 308 19.52 -8.25 -27.37
C GLY A 308 20.13 -7.38 -28.47
N GLU A 309 20.38 -7.94 -29.67
CA GLU A 309 21.05 -7.28 -30.79
C GLU A 309 20.41 -5.97 -31.27
N ARG A 310 19.10 -5.78 -31.08
CA ARG A 310 18.41 -4.54 -31.46
C ARG A 310 17.45 -4.07 -30.36
N GLY A 311 17.68 -2.86 -29.88
CA GLY A 311 16.81 -2.17 -28.93
C GLY A 311 15.83 -1.21 -29.63
N PHE A 312 14.61 -1.12 -29.12
CA PHE A 312 13.62 -0.13 -29.54
C PHE A 312 12.77 0.33 -28.35
N GLU A 313 12.07 1.46 -28.49
CA GLU A 313 11.11 1.92 -27.49
C GLU A 313 9.69 1.46 -27.86
N ALA A 314 9.01 0.81 -26.91
CA ALA A 314 7.56 0.65 -26.91
C ALA A 314 6.95 1.76 -26.07
N LYS A 315 6.16 2.65 -26.68
CA LYS A 315 5.61 3.82 -25.98
C LYS A 315 4.53 3.40 -24.99
N ILE A 316 4.33 4.25 -23.99
CA ILE A 316 3.18 4.23 -23.10
C ILE A 316 2.46 5.55 -23.28
N ASP A 317 1.30 5.50 -23.91
CA ASP A 317 0.51 6.70 -24.19
C ASP A 317 -0.01 7.32 -22.88
N PRO A 318 -0.20 8.64 -22.85
CA PRO A 318 -0.52 9.33 -21.61
C PRO A 318 -1.84 8.87 -21.00
N PHE A 319 -1.85 8.68 -19.69
CA PHE A 319 -3.05 8.46 -18.89
C PHE A 319 -3.07 9.37 -17.66
N TYR A 320 -4.24 9.56 -17.07
CA TYR A 320 -4.49 10.57 -16.05
C TYR A 320 -4.89 9.94 -14.71
N LEU A 321 -4.30 10.44 -13.62
CA LEU A 321 -4.68 10.05 -12.26
C LEU A 321 -5.80 10.98 -11.80
N ILE A 322 -7.04 10.49 -11.83
CA ILE A 322 -8.25 11.28 -11.63
C ILE A 322 -8.94 10.86 -10.33
N LEU A 323 -9.16 11.83 -9.43
CA LEU A 323 -9.93 11.60 -8.20
C LEU A 323 -11.41 11.38 -8.46
N PRO A 324 -12.13 10.63 -7.61
CA PRO A 324 -13.58 10.60 -7.61
C PRO A 324 -14.23 11.95 -7.34
N GLU A 325 -15.48 12.13 -7.79
CA GLU A 325 -16.28 13.31 -7.40
C GLU A 325 -16.50 13.37 -5.89
N SER A 326 -16.64 12.22 -5.23
CA SER A 326 -16.85 12.14 -3.78
C SER A 326 -15.63 12.54 -2.94
N VAL A 327 -14.47 12.81 -3.56
CA VAL A 327 -13.21 13.12 -2.87
C VAL A 327 -12.80 14.58 -3.03
N VAL A 328 -13.37 15.30 -4.00
CA VAL A 328 -13.07 16.72 -4.27
C VAL A 328 -14.06 17.64 -3.57
#